data_AF-T1AJQ8-F1
#
_entry.id   AF-T1AJQ8-F1
#
_cell.length_a   1.000
_cell.length_b   1.000
_cell.length_c   1.000
_cell.angle_alpha   90.00
_cell.angle_beta   90.00
_cell.angle_gamma   90.00
#
_symmetry.space_group_name_H-M   'P 1'
#
loop_
_entity.id
_entity.type
_entity.pdbx_description
1 polymer ?
#
loop_
_entity_poly.entity_id
_entity_poly.type
_entity_poly.pdbx_seq_one_letter_code
_entity_poly.pdbx_strand_id
1 'polypeptide(L)'
;NAVAPAALTRMTANLGFASNDEKPEAFDIFAPENISPLVVYLGSSASKAITGRVFDVVGGHIDVAEGWHGGPAIDKNDRWSVEELADLIPDLVNKAARNADMSGRIPS
;
A
#
# COMPACT_ATOMS: atom_id res chain seq x y z
N ASN A 1 10.22 6.19 -9.26
CA ASN A 1 9.84 5.35 -8.10
C ASN A 1 9.26 6.24 -7.02
N ALA A 2 8.43 5.69 -6.15
CA ALA A 2 7.92 6.36 -4.96
C ALA A 2 8.09 5.43 -3.74
N VAL A 3 8.08 6.03 -2.54
CA VAL A 3 8.15 5.32 -1.26
C VAL A 3 6.95 5.74 -0.44
N ALA A 4 6.24 4.75 0.13
CA ALA A 4 5.14 4.91 1.05
C ALA A 4 5.60 4.44 2.45
N PRO A 5 6.14 5.37 3.28
CA PRO A 5 6.75 5.01 4.54
C PRO A 5 5.73 4.95 5.68
N ALA A 6 5.92 4.00 6.60
CA ALA A 6 5.36 4.07 7.94
C ALA A 6 6.50 4.19 8.96
N ALA A 7 6.54 5.33 9.65
CA ALA A 7 7.55 5.64 10.66
C ALA A 7 6.97 6.58 11.72
N LEU A 8 7.53 6.53 12.93
CA LEU A 8 7.22 7.43 14.02
C LEU A 8 8.07 8.71 13.88
N THR A 9 7.41 9.82 13.57
CA THR A 9 8.00 11.15 13.44
C THR A 9 7.13 12.15 14.19
N ARG A 10 7.57 13.41 14.32
CA ARG A 10 6.71 14.46 14.89
C ARG A 10 5.36 14.59 14.18
N MET A 11 5.31 14.32 12.87
CA MET A 11 4.09 14.38 12.08
C MET A 11 3.13 13.22 12.36
N THR A 12 3.66 12.05 12.72
CA THR A 12 2.88 10.81 12.91
C THR A 12 2.71 10.39 14.37
N ALA A 13 3.29 11.15 15.32
CA ALA A 13 3.26 10.85 16.75
C ALA A 13 1.84 10.66 17.34
N ASN A 14 0.84 11.36 16.78
CA ASN A 14 -0.55 11.28 17.24
C ASN A 14 -1.38 10.22 16.51
N LEU A 15 -0.77 9.41 15.64
CA LEU A 15 -1.46 8.38 14.84
C LEU A 15 -1.45 7.00 15.51
N GLY A 16 -0.98 6.90 16.75
CA GLY A 16 -1.01 5.64 17.52
C GLY A 16 0.11 4.66 17.21
N PHE A 17 1.18 5.11 16.54
CA PHE A 17 2.43 4.35 16.44
C PHE A 17 3.07 4.24 17.84
N ALA A 18 3.26 3.01 18.33
CA ALA A 18 3.91 2.77 19.61
C ALA A 18 5.43 2.61 19.40
N SER A 19 6.24 3.42 20.06
CA SER A 19 7.68 3.21 20.18
C SER A 19 7.99 2.11 21.19
N ASN A 20 9.10 1.39 21.00
CA ASN A 20 9.60 0.39 21.94
C ASN A 20 10.38 1.02 23.11
N ASP A 21 9.79 2.01 23.80
CA ASP A 21 10.45 2.74 24.89
C ASP A 21 10.84 1.83 26.07
N GLU A 22 10.19 0.67 26.19
CA GLU A 22 10.45 -0.31 27.26
C GLU A 22 11.71 -1.16 27.02
N LYS A 23 12.23 -1.21 25.79
CA LYS A 23 13.43 -2.00 25.41
C LYS A 23 14.32 -1.21 24.46
N PRO A 24 15.13 -0.27 24.97
CA PRO A 24 15.97 0.62 24.15
C PRO A 24 16.97 -0.10 23.24
N GLU A 25 17.39 -1.30 23.63
CA GLU A 25 18.33 -2.15 22.89
C GLU A 25 17.66 -2.96 21.76
N ALA A 26 16.32 -2.99 21.71
CA ALA A 26 15.57 -3.75 20.72
C ALA A 26 15.43 -2.96 19.41
N PHE A 27 15.29 -3.68 18.29
CA PHE A 27 14.99 -3.05 17.01
C PHE A 27 13.66 -2.29 17.07
N ASP A 28 13.72 -0.98 16.90
CA ASP A 28 12.54 -0.14 16.77
C ASP A 28 12.06 -0.19 15.31
N ILE A 29 10.93 -0.89 15.11
CA ILE A 29 10.30 -1.06 13.80
C ILE A 29 9.89 0.29 13.19
N PHE A 30 9.47 1.25 14.02
CA PHE A 30 8.97 2.53 13.56
C PHE A 30 10.04 3.63 13.52
N ALA A 31 11.30 3.31 13.80
CA ALA A 31 12.40 4.25 13.66
C ALA A 31 12.47 4.77 12.20
N PRO A 32 12.43 6.10 11.98
CA PRO A 32 12.43 6.68 10.63
C PRO A 32 13.71 6.38 9.84
N GLU A 33 14.81 6.05 10.52
CA GLU A 33 16.08 5.64 9.93
C GLU A 33 15.92 4.37 9.08
N ASN A 34 14.96 3.50 9.40
CA ASN A 34 14.69 2.28 8.65
C ASN A 34 14.23 2.54 7.20
N ILE A 35 13.72 3.73 6.91
CA ILE A 35 13.26 4.11 5.56
C ILE A 35 14.44 4.50 4.66
N SER A 36 15.51 5.04 5.24
CA SER A 36 16.62 5.67 4.51
C SER A 36 17.39 4.70 3.59
N PRO A 37 17.69 3.44 3.99
CA PRO A 37 18.40 2.50 3.12
C PRO A 37 17.73 2.27 1.76
N LEU A 38 16.40 2.15 1.72
CA LEU A 38 15.65 1.98 0.47
C LEU A 38 15.79 3.23 -0.42
N VAL A 39 15.68 4.42 0.17
CA VAL A 39 15.84 5.69 -0.57
C VAL A 39 17.25 5.81 -1.16
N VAL A 40 18.28 5.47 -0.39
CA VAL A 40 19.68 5.46 -0.85
C VAL A 40 19.88 4.45 -1.99
N TYR A 41 19.35 3.23 -1.85
CA TYR A 41 19.39 2.24 -2.93
C TYR A 41 18.73 2.76 -4.20
N LEU A 42 17.53 3.33 -4.10
CA LEU A 42 16.78 3.87 -5.24
C LEU A 42 17.50 5.04 -5.92
N GLY A 43 18.30 5.82 -5.19
CA GLY A 43 19.14 6.90 -5.72
C GLY A 43 20.50 6.46 -6.28
N SER A 44 20.88 5.19 -6.11
CA SER A 44 22.18 4.66 -6.53
C SER A 44 22.19 4.15 -7.98
N SER A 45 23.37 3.85 -8.54
CA SER A 45 23.48 3.19 -9.85
C SER A 45 22.96 1.74 -9.85
N ALA A 46 22.85 1.10 -8.68
CA ALA A 46 22.35 -0.26 -8.56
C ALA A 46 20.87 -0.38 -8.91
N SER A 47 20.08 0.69 -8.75
CA SER A 47 18.64 0.70 -9.07
C SER A 47 18.34 1.03 -10.54
N LYS A 48 19.33 1.07 -11.44
CA LYS A 48 19.16 1.55 -12.84
C LYS A 48 18.02 0.89 -13.62
N ALA A 49 17.73 -0.38 -13.34
CA ALA A 49 16.66 -1.12 -14.01
C ALA A 49 15.28 -0.96 -13.34
N ILE A 50 15.20 -0.30 -12.17
CA ILE A 50 13.99 -0.19 -11.36
C ILE A 50 13.33 1.15 -11.62
N THR A 51 12.17 1.14 -12.27
CA THR A 51 11.39 2.34 -12.57
C THR A 51 9.89 2.08 -12.43
N GLY A 52 9.11 3.16 -12.26
CA GLY A 52 7.64 3.10 -12.21
C GLY A 52 7.03 2.34 -11.02
N ARG A 53 7.81 2.03 -9.96
CA ARG A 53 7.31 1.30 -8.78
C ARG A 53 7.03 2.21 -7.59
N VAL A 54 6.09 1.77 -6.75
CA VAL A 54 5.81 2.31 -5.41
C VAL A 54 6.17 1.22 -4.41
N PHE A 55 6.92 1.57 -3.37
CA PHE A 55 7.37 0.65 -2.33
C PHE A 55 6.79 1.06 -0.98
N ASP A 56 6.02 0.17 -0.35
CA ASP A 56 5.64 0.31 1.04
C ASP A 56 6.78 -0.18 1.93
N VAL A 57 7.11 0.56 2.99
CA VAL A 57 8.25 0.25 3.86
C VAL A 57 7.98 0.60 5.33
N VAL A 58 8.27 -0.36 6.20
CA VAL A 58 8.19 -0.23 7.66
C VAL A 58 9.21 -1.15 8.31
N GLY A 59 10.09 -0.62 9.15
CA GLY A 59 11.19 -1.39 9.74
C GLY A 59 11.99 -2.14 8.67
N GLY A 60 12.07 -3.47 8.79
CA GLY A 60 12.72 -4.35 7.81
C GLY A 60 11.79 -4.91 6.72
N HIS A 61 10.51 -4.52 6.69
CA HIS A 61 9.56 -4.99 5.68
C HIS A 61 9.51 -4.02 4.49
N ILE A 62 9.61 -4.56 3.29
CA ILE A 62 9.45 -3.85 2.03
C ILE A 62 8.57 -4.70 1.13
N ASP A 63 7.49 -4.12 0.62
CA ASP A 63 6.70 -4.70 -0.45
C ASP A 63 6.58 -3.71 -1.63
N VAL A 64 6.10 -4.21 -2.76
CA VAL A 64 5.93 -3.39 -3.95
C VAL A 64 4.46 -3.34 -4.31
N ALA A 65 3.85 -2.17 -4.22
CA ALA A 65 2.48 -1.99 -4.64
C ALA A 65 2.35 -2.38 -6.13
N GLU A 66 1.39 -3.26 -6.42
CA GLU A 66 1.20 -3.83 -7.76
C GLU A 66 0.26 -2.98 -8.63
N GLY A 67 -0.31 -1.92 -8.06
CA GLY A 67 -1.22 -1.00 -8.74
C GLY A 67 -2.64 -1.54 -8.88
N TRP A 68 -3.43 -0.85 -9.69
CA TRP A 68 -4.81 -1.24 -9.96
C TRP A 68 -4.85 -2.23 -11.12
N HIS A 69 -5.61 -3.32 -10.96
CA HIS A 69 -5.96 -4.21 -12.07
C HIS A 69 -7.46 -4.17 -12.32
N GLY A 70 -7.87 -4.37 -13.57
CA GLY A 70 -9.28 -4.53 -13.92
C GLY A 70 -9.86 -5.77 -13.22
N GLY A 71 -11.01 -5.62 -12.59
CA GLY A 71 -11.81 -6.72 -12.08
C GLY A 71 -12.85 -7.19 -13.10
N PRO A 72 -13.92 -7.87 -12.65
CA PRO A 72 -15.09 -8.15 -13.46
C PRO A 72 -15.66 -6.86 -14.08
N ALA A 73 -16.13 -6.95 -15.32
CA ALA A 73 -16.71 -5.83 -16.04
C ALA A 73 -18.00 -6.25 -16.76
N ILE A 74 -18.88 -5.27 -16.96
CA ILE A 74 -20.10 -5.37 -17.78
C ILE A 74 -20.13 -4.19 -18.74
N ASP A 75 -20.63 -4.41 -19.95
CA ASP A 75 -20.75 -3.40 -20.99
C ASP A 75 -22.15 -3.48 -21.61
N LYS A 76 -22.84 -2.34 -21.68
CA LYS A 76 -24.16 -2.20 -22.33
C LYS A 76 -24.05 -1.70 -23.77
N ASN A 77 -22.90 -1.16 -24.16
CA ASN A 77 -22.72 -0.36 -25.38
C ASN A 77 -23.74 0.79 -25.50
N ASP A 78 -24.25 1.29 -24.37
CA ASP A 78 -25.22 2.38 -24.28
C ASP A 78 -25.21 2.98 -22.86
N ARG A 79 -26.00 4.02 -22.64
CA ARG A 79 -26.18 4.67 -21.34
C ARG A 79 -26.97 3.78 -20.37
N TRP A 80 -26.43 3.63 -19.17
CA TRP A 80 -27.09 2.97 -18.04
C TRP A 80 -28.15 3.87 -17.38
N SER A 81 -29.22 3.26 -16.88
CA SER A 81 -30.12 3.88 -15.89
C SER A 81 -29.65 3.57 -14.47
N VAL A 82 -30.15 4.34 -13.49
CA VAL A 82 -29.81 4.12 -12.07
C VAL A 82 -30.40 2.79 -11.58
N GLU A 83 -31.60 2.46 -12.03
CA GLU A 83 -32.31 1.23 -11.69
C GLU A 83 -31.56 0.00 -12.20
N GLU A 84 -31.08 0.02 -13.45
CA GLU A 84 -30.26 -1.06 -14.01
C GLU A 84 -28.97 -1.28 -13.20
N LEU A 85 -28.30 -0.19 -12.79
CA LEU A 85 -27.07 -0.28 -12.00
C LEU A 85 -27.33 -0.78 -10.57
N ALA A 86 -28.47 -0.42 -9.98
CA ALA A 86 -28.84 -0.89 -8.65
C ALA A 86 -28.94 -2.43 -8.61
N ASP A 87 -29.40 -3.03 -9.70
CA ASP A 87 -29.51 -4.50 -9.83
C ASP A 87 -28.17 -5.17 -10.17
N LEU A 88 -27.33 -4.55 -11.01
CA LEU A 88 -26.13 -5.18 -11.56
C LEU A 88 -24.87 -5.00 -10.70
N ILE A 89 -24.69 -3.83 -10.07
CA ILE A 89 -23.46 -3.50 -9.34
C ILE A 89 -23.21 -4.43 -8.14
N PRO A 90 -24.20 -4.83 -7.32
CA PRO A 90 -23.95 -5.74 -6.20
C PRO A 90 -23.32 -7.07 -6.63
N ASP A 91 -23.83 -7.67 -7.70
CA ASP A 91 -23.28 -8.93 -8.25
C ASP A 91 -21.88 -8.72 -8.85
N LEU A 92 -21.66 -7.62 -9.56
CA LEU A 92 -20.34 -7.28 -10.11
C LEU A 92 -19.28 -7.13 -9.01
N VAL A 93 -19.63 -6.48 -7.90
CA VAL A 93 -18.77 -6.31 -6.72
C VAL A 93 -18.52 -7.65 -6.03
N ASN A 94 -19.53 -8.50 -5.88
CA ASN A 94 -19.37 -9.82 -5.27
C ASN A 94 -18.42 -10.74 -6.06
N LYS A 95 -18.29 -10.53 -7.38
CA LYS A 95 -17.35 -11.25 -8.24
C LYS A 95 -15.93 -10.68 -8.19
N ALA A 96 -15.76 -9.45 -7.70
CA ALA A 96 -14.45 -8.81 -7.65
C ALA A 96 -13.54 -9.45 -6.60
N ALA A 97 -12.22 -9.30 -6.78
CA ALA A 97 -11.27 -9.67 -5.75
C ALA A 97 -11.53 -8.87 -4.47
N ARG A 98 -11.21 -9.46 -3.31
CA ARG A 98 -11.27 -8.74 -2.04
C ARG A 98 -10.29 -7.58 -2.06
N ASN A 99 -10.70 -6.46 -1.46
CA ASN A 99 -9.79 -5.35 -1.22
C ASN A 99 -8.66 -5.79 -0.28
N ALA A 100 -7.49 -5.21 -0.49
CA ALA A 100 -6.44 -5.24 0.51
C ALA A 100 -6.91 -4.57 1.80
N ASP A 101 -6.41 -5.05 2.94
CA ASP A 101 -6.58 -4.40 4.23
C ASP A 101 -5.65 -3.16 4.36
N MET A 102 -5.70 -2.50 5.52
CA MET A 102 -4.87 -1.31 5.79
C MET A 102 -3.36 -1.58 5.78
N SER A 103 -2.94 -2.85 5.78
CA SER A 103 -1.54 -3.26 5.65
C SER A 103 -1.15 -3.60 4.21
N GLY A 104 -2.05 -3.39 3.24
CA GLY A 104 -1.81 -3.72 1.83
C GLY A 104 -1.98 -5.21 1.50
N ARG A 105 -2.40 -6.05 2.46
CA ARG A 105 -2.55 -7.49 2.26
C ARG A 105 -3.96 -7.86 1.87
N ILE A 106 -4.10 -8.75 0.88
CA ILE A 106 -5.39 -9.31 0.49
C ILE A 106 -5.72 -10.48 1.43
N PRO A 107 -6.80 -10.42 2.23
CA PRO A 107 -7.17 -11.52 3.12
C PRO A 107 -7.57 -12.77 2.33
N SER A 108 -6.99 -13.91 2.67
CA SER A 108 -7.31 -15.23 2.09
C SER A 108 -8.77 -15.61 2.22
#